data_AF-A0A564T9U5-F1
#
_entry.id   AF-A0A564T9U5-F1
#
_cell.length_a   1.000
_cell.length_b   1.000
_cell.length_c   1.000
_cell.angle_alpha   90.00
_cell.angle_beta   90.00
_cell.angle_gamma   90.00
#
_symmetry.space_group_name_H-M   'P 1'
#
loop_
_entity.id
_entity.type
_entity.pdbx_description
1 polymer ?
#
loop_
_entity_poly.entity_id
_entity_poly.type
_entity_poly.pdbx_seq_one_letter_code
_entity_poly.pdbx_strand_id
1 'polypeptide(L)'
;MINLFENYSQGSWDLHYSLIVAGYVNTTVCLSDDGFLPSDVTSPYLYFTGFDKVQGSALYFNQVPVPDYWEIIGTNSNAEIFRFDKKRGHIHYAHPAHQRLVKAVDWYDESGRLRVTDRYNNKGHRFSQTTYNVKQEATITSYFTPDNKEVIIINHLTKDVILNWKDKVYIFKNKSEFVVFYLKEAGYDLSRILYNSLATPFLTTMNLPNSGQDVLFWQEPITDSVPGNMRLLLDSNHRQTKIVVQEYAAYTNLLRLISPEQASRVAFLGFMYPFARQNNFQNQALILTNSDQIEHLESIVSEVPTMHYHVGAITEMSSRLMDLAKYSNVSLYPNITTEQVKRLYQEADFYLDINHQNEILSATRAAFENNLLILAFTNTSHGPDYTAPSNIFSPMNAGQFKQTLKEALGNRDFLNHLLDRQREHAHVATPEDYEKVIG
;
A
#
# COMPACT_ATOMS: atom_id res chain seq x y z
N MET A 1 5.67 -17.51 -17.02
CA MET A 1 5.54 -17.34 -15.55
C MET A 1 4.77 -16.07 -15.26
N ILE A 2 4.04 -16.02 -14.14
CA ILE A 2 3.26 -14.86 -13.72
C ILE A 2 3.43 -14.57 -12.22
N ASN A 3 3.17 -13.32 -11.84
CA ASN A 3 2.89 -12.95 -10.47
C ASN A 3 1.36 -12.88 -10.29
N LEU A 4 0.81 -13.48 -9.23
CA LEU A 4 -0.62 -13.54 -8.96
C LEU A 4 -0.92 -13.03 -7.55
N PHE A 5 -1.36 -11.79 -7.44
CA PHE A 5 -1.59 -11.12 -6.16
C PHE A 5 -3.07 -11.02 -5.82
N GLU A 6 -3.44 -11.18 -4.55
CA GLU A 6 -4.84 -11.03 -4.13
C GLU A 6 -5.31 -9.57 -4.23
N ASN A 7 -4.48 -8.64 -3.76
CA ASN A 7 -4.69 -7.20 -3.78
C ASN A 7 -3.37 -6.50 -4.12
N TYR A 8 -3.42 -5.19 -4.41
CA TYR A 8 -2.25 -4.39 -4.75
C TYR A 8 -1.91 -3.39 -3.64
N SER A 9 -1.60 -3.93 -2.45
CA SER A 9 -1.13 -3.17 -1.29
C SER A 9 0.32 -2.70 -1.43
N GLN A 10 0.81 -1.92 -0.47
CA GLN A 10 2.23 -1.54 -0.41
C GLN A 10 3.17 -2.75 -0.41
N GLY A 11 2.87 -3.81 0.36
CA GLY A 11 3.67 -5.04 0.36
C GLY A 11 3.64 -5.79 -0.98
N SER A 12 2.53 -5.69 -1.74
CA SER A 12 2.45 -6.24 -3.09
C SER A 12 3.28 -5.42 -4.07
N TRP A 13 3.29 -4.09 -3.93
CA TRP A 13 4.16 -3.21 -4.70
C TRP A 13 5.64 -3.43 -4.38
N ASP A 14 6.00 -3.56 -3.10
CA ASP A 14 7.39 -3.82 -2.67
C ASP A 14 7.89 -5.17 -3.21
N LEU A 15 7.05 -6.21 -3.18
CA LEU A 15 7.35 -7.49 -3.82
C LEU A 15 7.50 -7.35 -5.34
N HIS A 16 6.57 -6.65 -6.00
CA HIS A 16 6.60 -6.45 -7.44
C HIS A 16 7.89 -5.74 -7.89
N TYR A 17 8.23 -4.64 -7.21
CA TYR A 17 9.46 -3.89 -7.43
C TYR A 17 10.68 -4.78 -7.22
N SER A 18 10.74 -5.52 -6.11
CA SER A 18 11.85 -6.41 -5.81
C SER A 18 12.04 -7.49 -6.87
N LEU A 19 10.96 -8.10 -7.36
CA LEU A 19 11.02 -9.09 -8.43
C LEU A 19 11.57 -8.48 -9.74
N ILE A 20 11.12 -7.29 -10.13
CA ILE A 20 11.62 -6.58 -11.32
C ILE A 20 13.12 -6.30 -11.19
N VAL A 21 13.57 -5.76 -10.04
CA VAL A 21 14.98 -5.42 -9.81
C VAL A 21 15.88 -6.66 -9.82
N ALA A 22 15.39 -7.80 -9.31
CA ALA A 22 16.08 -9.09 -9.38
C ALA A 22 16.01 -9.77 -10.77
N GLY A 23 15.40 -9.13 -11.79
CA GLY A 23 15.33 -9.65 -13.15
C GLY A 23 14.12 -10.55 -13.45
N TYR A 24 13.19 -10.73 -12.51
CA TYR A 24 11.95 -11.50 -12.68
C TYR A 24 10.83 -10.64 -13.25
N VAL A 25 10.95 -10.26 -14.53
CA VAL A 25 9.97 -9.40 -15.24
C VAL A 25 8.78 -10.23 -15.75
N ASN A 26 8.01 -10.79 -14.82
CA ASN A 26 6.81 -11.55 -15.10
C ASN A 26 5.59 -10.64 -15.35
N THR A 27 4.56 -11.13 -16.04
CA THR A 27 3.26 -10.45 -16.02
C THR A 27 2.66 -10.49 -14.61
N THR A 28 2.30 -9.33 -14.07
CA THR A 28 1.69 -9.21 -12.74
C THR A 28 0.18 -9.06 -12.85
N VAL A 29 -0.55 -10.00 -12.22
CA VAL A 29 -2.00 -10.04 -12.17
C VAL A 29 -2.46 -9.75 -10.74
N CYS A 30 -3.27 -8.71 -10.55
CA CYS A 30 -3.97 -8.44 -9.29
C CYS A 30 -5.42 -8.94 -9.37
N LEU A 31 -5.87 -9.72 -8.40
CA LEU A 31 -7.21 -10.30 -8.35
C LEU A 31 -8.26 -9.39 -7.70
N SER A 32 -7.84 -8.27 -7.13
CA SER A 32 -8.71 -7.22 -6.60
C SER A 32 -8.37 -5.92 -7.32
N ASP A 33 -9.22 -5.54 -8.26
CA ASP A 33 -9.07 -4.33 -9.05
C ASP A 33 -10.00 -3.24 -8.52
N ASP A 34 -9.41 -2.16 -8.01
CA ASP A 34 -10.15 -1.01 -7.51
C ASP A 34 -10.24 0.14 -8.52
N GLY A 35 -9.77 -0.09 -9.76
CA GLY A 35 -9.76 0.86 -10.86
C GLY A 35 -8.48 1.68 -10.97
N PHE A 36 -7.53 1.56 -10.03
CA PHE A 36 -6.31 2.38 -9.95
C PHE A 36 -5.01 1.55 -9.96
N LEU A 37 -5.05 0.36 -10.55
CA LEU A 37 -3.85 -0.45 -10.73
C LEU A 37 -2.78 0.30 -11.54
N PRO A 38 -1.47 0.09 -11.26
CA PRO A 38 -0.39 0.60 -12.09
C PRO A 38 -0.47 0.10 -13.53
N SER A 39 0.16 0.82 -14.46
CA SER A 39 0.08 0.52 -15.90
C SER A 39 0.72 -0.82 -16.30
N ASP A 40 1.63 -1.33 -15.49
CA ASP A 40 2.33 -2.62 -15.68
C ASP A 40 1.64 -3.79 -14.92
N VAL A 41 0.49 -3.54 -14.31
CA VAL A 41 -0.30 -4.54 -13.58
C VAL A 41 -1.65 -4.72 -14.26
N THR A 42 -2.07 -5.97 -14.47
CA THR A 42 -3.37 -6.31 -15.06
C THR A 42 -4.29 -6.98 -14.05
N SER A 43 -5.55 -7.18 -14.42
CA SER A 43 -6.54 -7.92 -13.64
C SER A 43 -7.48 -8.69 -14.58
N PRO A 44 -8.17 -9.75 -14.12
CA PRO A 44 -9.20 -10.39 -14.92
C PRO A 44 -10.32 -9.41 -15.30
N TYR A 45 -10.64 -8.44 -14.43
CA TYR A 45 -11.67 -7.44 -14.69
C TYR A 45 -11.24 -6.46 -15.77
N LEU A 46 -10.01 -5.95 -15.70
CA LEU A 46 -9.42 -5.06 -16.69
C LEU A 46 -9.38 -5.73 -18.07
N TYR A 47 -8.95 -7.00 -18.11
CA TYR A 47 -8.87 -7.79 -19.34
C TYR A 47 -10.22 -7.94 -20.06
N PHE A 48 -11.26 -8.37 -19.34
CA PHE A 48 -12.57 -8.63 -19.96
C PHE A 48 -13.40 -7.36 -20.20
N THR A 49 -13.16 -6.28 -19.43
CA THR A 49 -13.81 -4.99 -19.66
C THR A 49 -13.15 -4.19 -20.79
N GLY A 50 -11.84 -4.41 -21.04
CA GLY A 50 -11.10 -3.76 -22.12
C GLY A 50 -10.68 -2.32 -21.82
N PHE A 51 -10.69 -1.91 -20.54
CA PHE A 51 -10.26 -0.55 -20.15
C PHE A 51 -8.75 -0.32 -20.27
N ASP A 52 -7.95 -1.37 -20.45
CA ASP A 52 -6.52 -1.29 -20.76
C ASP A 52 -6.25 -0.54 -22.08
N LYS A 53 -7.21 -0.55 -23.01
CA LYS A 53 -7.11 0.07 -24.33
C LYS A 53 -7.73 1.46 -24.40
N VAL A 54 -8.28 1.94 -23.29
CA VAL A 54 -9.02 3.20 -23.23
C VAL A 54 -8.14 4.33 -22.72
N GLN A 55 -8.22 5.47 -23.39
CA GLN A 55 -7.60 6.71 -22.96
C GLN A 55 -8.58 7.52 -22.11
N GLY A 56 -8.06 8.24 -21.12
CA GLY A 56 -8.86 9.04 -20.21
C GLY A 56 -8.08 9.39 -18.95
N SER A 57 -8.74 10.14 -18.07
CA SER A 57 -8.22 10.55 -16.77
C SER A 57 -9.29 10.31 -15.72
N ALA A 58 -8.86 9.96 -14.50
CA ALA A 58 -9.75 9.84 -13.36
C ALA A 58 -10.62 11.10 -13.19
N LEU A 59 -11.88 10.91 -12.80
CA LEU A 59 -12.76 12.04 -12.49
C LEU A 59 -12.26 12.75 -11.25
N TYR A 60 -12.24 14.08 -11.29
CA TYR A 60 -12.20 14.91 -10.09
C TYR A 60 -13.57 14.90 -9.41
N PHE A 61 -13.62 15.12 -8.09
CA PHE A 61 -14.85 14.92 -7.29
C PHE A 61 -16.11 15.63 -7.82
N ASN A 62 -15.96 16.83 -8.39
CA ASN A 62 -17.07 17.61 -8.93
C ASN A 62 -17.45 17.25 -10.38
N GLN A 63 -16.81 16.24 -10.96
CA GLN A 63 -17.08 15.73 -12.31
C GLN A 63 -17.95 14.47 -12.30
N VAL A 64 -18.33 13.96 -11.11
CA VAL A 64 -19.27 12.84 -10.99
C VAL A 64 -20.60 13.24 -11.66
N PRO A 65 -21.12 12.44 -12.60
CA PRO A 65 -22.42 12.71 -13.21
C PRO A 65 -23.53 12.67 -12.15
N VAL A 66 -24.24 13.78 -11.97
CA VAL A 66 -25.38 13.92 -11.07
C VAL A 66 -26.57 14.51 -11.82
N PRO A 67 -27.83 14.27 -11.36
CA PRO A 67 -28.99 14.94 -11.93
C PRO A 67 -28.90 16.46 -11.83
N ASP A 68 -29.62 17.15 -12.71
CA ASP A 68 -29.63 18.62 -12.76
C ASP A 68 -29.95 19.24 -11.38
N TYR A 69 -29.23 20.31 -11.06
CA TYR A 69 -29.35 21.10 -9.83
C TYR A 69 -28.96 20.37 -8.52
N TRP A 70 -28.39 19.16 -8.60
CA TRP A 70 -27.78 18.52 -7.43
C TRP A 70 -26.42 19.14 -7.13
N GLU A 71 -26.11 19.26 -5.85
CA GLU A 71 -24.87 19.88 -5.37
C GLU A 71 -23.85 18.82 -4.96
N ILE A 72 -22.57 19.05 -5.28
CA ILE A 72 -21.46 18.23 -4.81
C ILE A 72 -20.57 19.10 -3.91
N ILE A 73 -20.41 18.70 -2.66
CA ILE A 73 -19.61 19.42 -1.66
C ILE A 73 -18.44 18.53 -1.26
N GLY A 74 -17.21 19.03 -1.40
CA GLY A 74 -15.99 18.24 -1.21
C GLY A 74 -15.06 18.78 -0.12
N THR A 75 -14.41 17.87 0.58
CA THR A 75 -13.28 18.11 1.48
C THR A 75 -12.00 17.51 0.89
N ASN A 76 -10.89 17.50 1.65
CA ASN A 76 -9.65 16.80 1.27
C ASN A 76 -9.72 15.27 1.46
N SER A 77 -10.74 14.74 2.13
CA SER A 77 -10.84 13.30 2.43
C SER A 77 -11.98 12.59 1.71
N ASN A 78 -13.07 13.30 1.41
CA ASN A 78 -14.23 12.77 0.68
C ASN A 78 -15.09 13.91 0.11
N ALA A 79 -16.11 13.56 -0.67
CA ALA A 79 -17.18 14.49 -1.05
C ALA A 79 -18.57 13.88 -0.84
N GLU A 80 -19.59 14.74 -0.81
CA GLU A 80 -20.98 14.38 -0.60
C GLU A 80 -21.86 15.01 -1.68
N ILE A 81 -22.91 14.29 -2.06
CA ILE A 81 -23.85 14.72 -3.10
C ILE A 81 -25.19 15.00 -2.44
N PHE A 82 -25.78 16.16 -2.71
CA PHE A 82 -27.03 16.63 -2.13
C PHE A 82 -28.09 16.95 -3.17
N ARG A 83 -29.34 16.67 -2.80
CA ARG A 83 -30.53 17.23 -3.45
C ARG A 83 -31.23 18.12 -2.43
N PHE A 84 -31.08 19.43 -2.56
CA PHE A 84 -31.45 20.40 -1.52
C PHE A 84 -30.74 20.05 -0.20
N ASP A 85 -31.48 19.80 0.88
CA ASP A 85 -30.97 19.45 2.20
C ASP A 85 -30.73 17.95 2.40
N LYS A 86 -31.08 17.11 1.42
CA LYS A 86 -30.98 15.65 1.54
C LYS A 86 -29.70 15.10 0.91
N LYS A 87 -28.90 14.40 1.72
CA LYS A 87 -27.75 13.63 1.23
C LYS A 87 -28.22 12.47 0.33
N ARG A 88 -27.65 12.39 -0.87
CA ARG A 88 -27.97 11.39 -1.91
C ARG A 88 -26.79 10.54 -2.32
N GLY A 89 -25.58 10.99 -2.06
CA GLY A 89 -24.44 10.15 -2.25
C GLY A 89 -23.23 10.56 -1.43
N HIS A 90 -22.27 9.66 -1.43
CA HIS A 90 -20.97 9.85 -0.81
C HIS A 90 -19.90 9.40 -1.79
N ILE A 91 -18.97 10.30 -2.08
CA ILE A 91 -17.87 10.10 -3.02
C ILE A 91 -16.63 9.72 -2.20
N HIS A 92 -16.16 8.50 -2.43
CA HIS A 92 -14.91 7.97 -1.91
C HIS A 92 -13.76 8.35 -2.84
N TYR A 93 -12.71 8.93 -2.29
CA TYR A 93 -11.52 9.27 -3.08
C TYR A 93 -10.56 8.08 -3.24
N ALA A 94 -9.89 8.03 -4.38
CA ALA A 94 -8.73 7.19 -4.59
C ALA A 94 -7.58 7.69 -3.70
N HIS A 95 -6.71 6.77 -3.28
CA HIS A 95 -5.55 7.14 -2.49
C HIS A 95 -4.44 7.70 -3.41
N PRO A 96 -3.77 8.79 -3.02
CA PRO A 96 -3.99 9.55 -1.78
C PRO A 96 -5.17 10.53 -1.88
N ALA A 97 -6.02 10.55 -0.85
CA ALA A 97 -7.33 11.21 -0.88
C ALA A 97 -7.28 12.73 -1.18
N HIS A 98 -6.19 13.42 -0.84
CA HIS A 98 -6.03 14.85 -1.08
C HIS A 98 -6.02 15.22 -2.58
N GLN A 99 -5.78 14.27 -3.48
CA GLN A 99 -5.92 14.48 -4.92
C GLN A 99 -7.39 14.55 -5.37
N ARG A 100 -8.34 14.17 -4.51
CA ARG A 100 -9.80 14.21 -4.73
C ARG A 100 -10.26 13.53 -6.03
N LEU A 101 -9.52 12.50 -6.45
CA LEU A 101 -9.89 11.65 -7.58
C LEU A 101 -10.95 10.65 -7.14
N VAL A 102 -11.98 10.46 -7.96
CA VAL A 102 -13.12 9.60 -7.62
C VAL A 102 -12.75 8.13 -7.75
N LYS A 103 -12.88 7.37 -6.66
CA LYS A 103 -12.77 5.90 -6.63
C LYS A 103 -14.13 5.23 -6.68
N ALA A 104 -15.06 5.70 -5.86
CA ALA A 104 -16.40 5.14 -5.81
C ALA A 104 -17.43 6.19 -5.37
N VAL A 105 -18.69 5.94 -5.70
CA VAL A 105 -19.83 6.75 -5.28
C VAL A 105 -20.89 5.82 -4.72
N ASP A 106 -21.16 5.97 -3.43
CA ASP A 106 -22.30 5.35 -2.75
C ASP A 106 -23.54 6.21 -2.99
N TRP A 107 -24.64 5.58 -3.43
CA TRP A 107 -25.92 6.23 -3.68
C TRP A 107 -26.98 5.78 -2.69
N TYR A 108 -27.70 6.77 -2.15
CA TYR A 108 -28.70 6.57 -1.10
C TYR A 108 -30.13 6.79 -1.59
N ASP A 109 -31.07 6.02 -1.04
CA ASP A 109 -32.51 6.26 -1.25
C ASP A 109 -33.04 7.46 -0.45
N GLU A 110 -34.34 7.74 -0.55
CA GLU A 110 -35.01 8.84 0.20
C GLU A 110 -34.89 8.72 1.72
N SER A 111 -34.63 7.51 2.23
CA SER A 111 -34.48 7.22 3.65
C SER A 111 -33.01 7.18 4.09
N GLY A 112 -32.08 7.54 3.21
CA GLY A 112 -30.63 7.53 3.49
C GLY A 112 -29.99 6.14 3.46
N ARG A 113 -30.68 5.12 2.94
CA ARG A 113 -30.13 3.75 2.88
C ARG A 113 -29.28 3.55 1.62
N LEU A 114 -28.13 2.92 1.76
CA LEU A 114 -27.28 2.52 0.63
C LEU A 114 -28.04 1.57 -0.29
N ARG A 115 -28.07 1.90 -1.59
CA ARG A 115 -28.69 1.05 -2.63
C ARG A 115 -27.69 0.59 -3.67
N VAL A 116 -26.74 1.46 -4.01
CA VAL A 116 -25.80 1.22 -5.11
C VAL A 116 -24.45 1.83 -4.76
N THR A 117 -23.38 1.15 -5.12
CA THR A 117 -22.02 1.71 -5.15
C THR A 117 -21.48 1.61 -6.56
N ASP A 118 -21.27 2.75 -7.21
CA ASP A 118 -20.59 2.84 -8.51
C ASP A 118 -19.09 2.97 -8.29
N ARG A 119 -18.27 2.20 -9.00
CA ARG A 119 -16.80 2.29 -8.96
C ARG A 119 -16.27 2.89 -10.25
N TYR A 120 -15.31 3.79 -10.10
CA TYR A 120 -14.67 4.51 -11.19
C TYR A 120 -13.21 4.11 -11.31
N ASN A 121 -12.70 4.07 -12.54
CA ASN A 121 -11.30 3.75 -12.81
C ASN A 121 -10.46 5.01 -13.08
N ASN A 122 -9.15 4.82 -13.21
CA ASN A 122 -8.18 5.86 -13.53
C ASN A 122 -8.36 6.50 -14.93
N LYS A 123 -9.36 6.04 -15.72
CA LYS A 123 -9.76 6.62 -17.01
C LYS A 123 -11.04 7.47 -16.91
N GLY A 124 -11.64 7.57 -15.72
CA GLY A 124 -12.85 8.35 -15.48
C GLY A 124 -14.16 7.62 -15.82
N HIS A 125 -14.09 6.31 -16.07
CA HIS A 125 -15.27 5.51 -16.40
C HIS A 125 -15.80 4.76 -15.19
N ARG A 126 -17.13 4.69 -15.08
CA ARG A 126 -17.83 3.76 -14.18
C ARG A 126 -17.67 2.34 -14.73
N PHE A 127 -16.71 1.59 -14.21
CA PHE A 127 -16.38 0.26 -14.70
C PHE A 127 -17.11 -0.86 -13.94
N SER A 128 -17.62 -0.58 -12.74
CA SER A 128 -18.31 -1.57 -11.92
C SER A 128 -19.41 -0.93 -11.07
N GLN A 129 -20.44 -1.71 -10.75
CA GLN A 129 -21.54 -1.32 -9.86
C GLN A 129 -21.89 -2.46 -8.91
N THR A 130 -21.98 -2.17 -7.61
CA THR A 130 -22.57 -3.09 -6.61
C THR A 130 -23.98 -2.63 -6.25
N THR A 131 -24.92 -3.56 -6.17
CA THR A 131 -26.28 -3.34 -5.65
C THR A 131 -26.44 -3.91 -4.25
N TYR A 132 -27.31 -3.32 -3.44
CA TYR A 132 -27.54 -3.69 -2.05
C TYR A 132 -29.02 -3.96 -1.76
N ASN A 133 -29.28 -4.98 -0.93
CA ASN A 133 -30.64 -5.31 -0.51
C ASN A 133 -31.16 -4.33 0.58
N VAL A 134 -32.38 -4.56 1.06
CA VAL A 134 -33.00 -3.74 2.13
C VAL A 134 -32.27 -3.82 3.48
N LYS A 135 -31.44 -4.84 3.69
CA LYS A 135 -30.57 -5.02 4.87
C LYS A 135 -29.17 -4.42 4.69
N GLN A 136 -28.92 -3.72 3.57
CA GLN A 136 -27.62 -3.17 3.19
C GLN A 136 -26.52 -4.21 2.96
N GLU A 137 -26.91 -5.44 2.62
CA GLU A 137 -25.97 -6.48 2.19
C GLU A 137 -25.79 -6.40 0.67
N ALA A 138 -24.54 -6.50 0.21
CA ALA A 138 -24.23 -6.52 -1.23
C ALA A 138 -24.87 -7.76 -1.89
N THR A 139 -25.58 -7.57 -3.00
CA THR A 139 -26.27 -8.64 -3.73
C THR A 139 -25.55 -9.04 -5.00
N ILE A 140 -25.27 -8.08 -5.88
CA ILE A 140 -24.64 -8.32 -7.19
C ILE A 140 -23.59 -7.24 -7.43
N THR A 141 -22.44 -7.63 -7.97
CA THR A 141 -21.50 -6.70 -8.60
C THR A 141 -21.40 -6.99 -10.09
N SER A 142 -21.72 -5.97 -10.90
CA SER A 142 -21.61 -6.01 -12.35
C SER A 142 -20.40 -5.21 -12.81
N TYR A 143 -19.73 -5.67 -13.87
CA TYR A 143 -18.65 -4.96 -14.55
C TYR A 143 -19.04 -4.69 -15.99
N PHE A 144 -18.68 -3.51 -16.47
CA PHE A 144 -19.12 -2.99 -17.75
C PHE A 144 -17.93 -2.69 -18.65
N THR A 145 -18.13 -2.81 -19.95
CA THR A 145 -17.21 -2.31 -20.98
C THR A 145 -17.37 -0.78 -21.15
N PRO A 146 -16.50 -0.12 -21.94
CA PRO A 146 -16.61 1.32 -22.20
C PRO A 146 -17.92 1.77 -22.84
N ASP A 147 -18.58 0.90 -23.61
CA ASP A 147 -19.91 1.08 -24.19
C ASP A 147 -21.06 0.71 -23.23
N ASN A 148 -20.74 0.52 -21.94
CA ASN A 148 -21.69 0.22 -20.87
C ASN A 148 -22.42 -1.13 -21.03
N LYS A 149 -21.81 -2.10 -21.71
CA LYS A 149 -22.31 -3.48 -21.81
C LYS A 149 -21.82 -4.30 -20.62
N GLU A 150 -22.74 -5.00 -19.95
CA GLU A 150 -22.43 -5.86 -18.80
C GLU A 150 -21.70 -7.15 -19.26
N VAL A 151 -20.48 -7.35 -18.76
CA VAL A 151 -19.61 -8.47 -19.15
C VAL A 151 -19.28 -9.44 -18.03
N ILE A 152 -19.18 -8.98 -16.78
CA ILE A 152 -18.96 -9.85 -15.62
C ILE A 152 -20.03 -9.56 -14.57
N ILE A 153 -20.61 -10.60 -14.01
CA ILE A 153 -21.62 -10.50 -12.95
C ILE A 153 -21.19 -11.42 -11.81
N ILE A 154 -21.01 -10.86 -10.61
CA ILE A 154 -20.69 -11.60 -9.39
C ILE A 154 -21.92 -11.60 -8.50
N ASN A 155 -22.45 -12.79 -8.20
CA ASN A 155 -23.51 -12.95 -7.22
C ASN A 155 -22.90 -13.10 -5.82
N HIS A 156 -23.13 -12.15 -4.92
CA HIS A 156 -22.53 -12.17 -3.58
C HIS A 156 -23.19 -13.18 -2.63
N LEU A 157 -24.39 -13.66 -2.94
CA LEU A 157 -25.08 -14.70 -2.17
C LEU A 157 -24.58 -16.09 -2.57
N THR A 158 -24.60 -16.41 -3.87
CA THR A 158 -24.20 -17.76 -4.36
C THR A 158 -22.71 -17.89 -4.60
N LYS A 159 -21.98 -16.76 -4.69
CA LYS A 159 -20.56 -16.66 -5.09
C LYS A 159 -20.29 -17.04 -6.54
N ASP A 160 -21.33 -17.32 -7.33
CA ASP A 160 -21.18 -17.59 -8.75
C ASP A 160 -20.66 -16.34 -9.50
N VAL A 161 -19.82 -16.57 -10.50
CA VAL A 161 -19.36 -15.55 -11.44
C VAL A 161 -19.87 -15.90 -12.83
N ILE A 162 -20.60 -14.98 -13.46
CA ILE A 162 -21.08 -15.11 -14.83
C ILE A 162 -20.24 -14.19 -15.71
N LEU A 163 -19.72 -14.73 -16.82
CA LEU A 163 -18.92 -14.00 -17.81
C LEU A 163 -19.59 -14.10 -19.18
N ASN A 164 -19.92 -12.95 -19.77
CA ASN A 164 -20.34 -12.84 -21.17
C ASN A 164 -19.11 -12.54 -22.03
N TRP A 165 -18.60 -13.54 -22.75
CA TRP A 165 -17.36 -13.43 -23.51
C TRP A 165 -17.44 -14.17 -24.85
N LYS A 166 -17.03 -13.50 -25.94
CA LYS A 166 -17.01 -14.06 -27.31
C LYS A 166 -18.32 -14.79 -27.68
N ASP A 167 -19.44 -14.09 -27.48
CA ASP A 167 -20.80 -14.58 -27.75
C ASP A 167 -21.20 -15.87 -26.99
N LYS A 168 -20.52 -16.17 -25.89
CA LYS A 168 -20.83 -17.28 -24.98
C LYS A 168 -21.02 -16.78 -23.55
N VAL A 169 -21.83 -17.52 -22.79
CA VAL A 169 -22.03 -17.31 -21.36
C VAL A 169 -21.28 -18.40 -20.62
N TYR A 170 -20.37 -18.00 -19.75
CA TYR A 170 -19.63 -18.89 -18.85
C TYR A 170 -20.12 -18.66 -17.43
N ILE A 171 -20.32 -19.75 -16.68
CA ILE A 171 -20.76 -19.69 -15.28
C ILE A 171 -19.74 -20.47 -14.44
N PHE A 172 -19.15 -19.79 -13.46
CA PHE A 172 -18.16 -20.33 -12.54
C PHE A 172 -18.74 -20.35 -11.13
N LYS A 173 -18.45 -21.38 -10.34
CA LYS A 173 -19.01 -21.53 -8.98
C LYS A 173 -18.36 -20.62 -7.94
N ASN A 174 -17.18 -20.11 -8.26
CA ASN A 174 -16.40 -19.27 -7.36
C ASN A 174 -15.37 -18.45 -8.15
N LYS A 175 -14.73 -17.51 -7.44
CA LYS A 175 -13.71 -16.62 -8.01
C LYS A 175 -12.49 -17.38 -8.55
N SER A 176 -12.04 -18.47 -7.91
CA SER A 176 -10.82 -19.17 -8.35
C SER A 176 -11.04 -19.92 -9.67
N GLU A 177 -12.20 -20.51 -9.91
CA GLU A 177 -12.56 -21.09 -11.22
C GLU A 177 -12.57 -20.05 -12.35
N PHE A 178 -13.17 -18.87 -12.08
CA PHE A 178 -13.15 -17.75 -13.02
C PHE A 178 -11.71 -17.28 -13.33
N VAL A 179 -10.86 -17.19 -12.31
CA VAL A 179 -9.45 -16.80 -12.48
C VAL A 179 -8.69 -17.87 -13.28
N VAL A 180 -8.90 -19.17 -13.04
CA VAL A 180 -8.30 -20.24 -13.86
C VAL A 180 -8.69 -20.11 -15.32
N PHE A 181 -9.95 -19.79 -15.61
CA PHE A 181 -10.41 -19.55 -16.98
C PHE A 181 -9.69 -18.34 -17.60
N TYR A 182 -9.65 -17.21 -16.88
CA TYR A 182 -8.94 -16.01 -17.32
C TYR A 182 -7.47 -16.30 -17.67
N LEU A 183 -6.73 -16.96 -16.78
CA LEU A 183 -5.30 -17.22 -16.97
C LEU A 183 -5.04 -18.07 -18.23
N LYS A 184 -5.92 -19.03 -18.52
CA LYS A 184 -5.85 -19.86 -19.73
C LYS A 184 -6.24 -19.08 -20.98
N GLU A 185 -7.31 -18.29 -20.92
CA GLU A 185 -7.79 -17.47 -22.04
C GLU A 185 -6.78 -16.39 -22.43
N ALA A 186 -6.08 -15.81 -21.45
CA ALA A 186 -4.99 -14.86 -21.66
C ALA A 186 -3.69 -15.50 -22.20
N GLY A 187 -3.60 -16.84 -22.21
CA GLY A 187 -2.46 -17.57 -22.77
C GLY A 187 -1.19 -17.48 -21.93
N TYR A 188 -1.30 -17.25 -20.62
CA TYR A 188 -0.13 -17.14 -19.76
C TYR A 188 0.57 -18.49 -19.54
N ASP A 189 1.89 -18.44 -19.39
CA ASP A 189 2.69 -19.59 -18.94
C ASP A 189 2.54 -19.79 -17.43
N LEU A 190 1.87 -20.88 -17.06
CA LEU A 190 1.51 -21.30 -15.69
C LEU A 190 2.43 -22.40 -15.13
N SER A 191 3.60 -22.63 -15.75
CA SER A 191 4.61 -23.57 -15.23
C SER A 191 5.11 -23.21 -13.83
N ARG A 192 5.13 -21.91 -13.52
CA ARG A 192 5.50 -21.34 -12.22
C ARG A 192 4.73 -20.06 -11.95
N ILE A 193 4.11 -20.00 -10.77
CA ILE A 193 3.31 -18.86 -10.29
C ILE A 193 3.91 -18.34 -8.99
N LEU A 194 4.18 -17.04 -8.93
CA LEU A 194 4.60 -16.34 -7.73
C LEU A 194 3.37 -15.65 -7.14
N TYR A 195 2.92 -16.03 -5.95
CA TYR A 195 1.70 -15.48 -5.37
C TYR A 195 1.90 -15.07 -3.92
N ASN A 196 1.09 -14.13 -3.43
CA ASN A 196 1.33 -13.50 -2.12
C ASN A 196 0.23 -13.75 -1.07
N SER A 197 -0.69 -14.68 -1.32
CA SER A 197 -1.78 -14.95 -0.40
C SER A 197 -2.29 -16.39 -0.47
N LEU A 198 -2.68 -16.91 0.69
CA LEU A 198 -3.36 -18.20 0.84
C LEU A 198 -4.87 -18.16 0.54
N ALA A 199 -5.37 -17.03 0.02
CA ALA A 199 -6.75 -16.83 -0.42
C ALA A 199 -6.94 -17.23 -1.89
N THR A 200 -7.50 -16.35 -2.74
CA THR A 200 -7.83 -16.65 -4.13
C THR A 200 -6.61 -17.09 -4.97
N PRO A 201 -5.42 -16.47 -4.85
CA PRO A 201 -4.25 -16.92 -5.59
C PRO A 201 -3.92 -18.40 -5.33
N PHE A 202 -3.81 -18.78 -4.06
CA PHE A 202 -3.61 -20.18 -3.66
C PHE A 202 -4.72 -21.12 -4.16
N LEU A 203 -5.99 -20.76 -3.98
CA LEU A 203 -7.09 -21.61 -4.46
C LEU A 203 -7.09 -21.75 -5.99
N THR A 204 -6.63 -20.72 -6.70
CA THR A 204 -6.43 -20.77 -8.15
C THR A 204 -5.34 -21.76 -8.52
N THR A 205 -4.19 -21.74 -7.84
CA THR A 205 -3.09 -22.69 -8.14
C THR A 205 -3.47 -24.14 -7.81
N MET A 206 -4.27 -24.37 -6.77
CA MET A 206 -4.82 -25.70 -6.45
C MET A 206 -5.76 -26.24 -7.53
N ASN A 207 -6.42 -25.36 -8.30
CA ASN A 207 -7.29 -25.74 -9.42
C ASN A 207 -6.55 -25.91 -10.76
N LEU A 208 -5.22 -25.73 -10.78
CA LEU A 208 -4.38 -25.98 -11.95
C LEU A 208 -3.81 -27.41 -11.94
N PRO A 209 -3.37 -27.93 -13.11
CA PRO A 209 -2.71 -29.23 -13.18
C PRO A 209 -1.45 -29.32 -12.30
N ASN A 210 -1.11 -30.55 -11.90
CA ASN A 210 -0.06 -30.86 -10.92
C ASN A 210 1.39 -30.64 -11.43
N SER A 211 1.55 -30.18 -12.67
CA SER A 211 2.85 -29.87 -13.27
C SER A 211 3.20 -28.40 -13.03
N GLY A 212 3.90 -28.10 -11.94
CA GLY A 212 4.53 -26.80 -11.77
C GLY A 212 5.19 -26.55 -10.42
N GLN A 213 5.97 -25.47 -10.38
CA GLN A 213 6.83 -25.09 -9.26
C GLN A 213 6.52 -23.66 -8.84
N ASP A 214 5.73 -23.49 -7.79
CA ASP A 214 5.21 -22.20 -7.38
C ASP A 214 6.00 -21.62 -6.19
N VAL A 215 5.82 -20.32 -5.95
CA VAL A 215 6.40 -19.64 -4.79
C VAL A 215 5.30 -18.83 -4.10
N LEU A 216 5.08 -19.11 -2.81
CA LEU A 216 4.27 -18.28 -1.94
C LEU A 216 5.17 -17.25 -1.26
N PHE A 217 4.89 -15.96 -1.46
CA PHE A 217 5.43 -14.86 -0.66
C PHE A 217 4.45 -14.53 0.47
N TRP A 218 4.75 -15.00 1.67
CA TRP A 218 3.91 -14.79 2.84
C TRP A 218 4.29 -13.49 3.56
N GLN A 219 3.32 -12.58 3.68
CA GLN A 219 3.50 -11.21 4.20
C GLN A 219 2.60 -10.91 5.42
N GLU A 220 1.89 -11.92 5.94
CA GLU A 220 0.98 -11.78 7.08
C GLU A 220 1.65 -12.31 8.37
N PRO A 221 1.24 -11.85 9.56
CA PRO A 221 1.85 -12.32 10.79
C PRO A 221 1.58 -13.81 11.04
N ILE A 222 2.56 -14.50 11.64
CA ILE A 222 2.41 -15.84 12.19
C ILE A 222 2.73 -15.77 13.67
N THR A 223 1.75 -16.09 14.51
CA THR A 223 1.90 -16.13 15.97
C THR A 223 1.96 -17.57 16.45
N ASP A 224 0.84 -18.15 16.87
CA ASP A 224 0.80 -19.38 17.65
C ASP A 224 0.49 -20.62 16.81
N SER A 225 0.09 -20.44 15.54
CA SER A 225 -0.28 -21.56 14.67
C SER A 225 0.00 -21.29 13.20
N VAL A 226 0.36 -22.36 12.49
CA VAL A 226 0.51 -22.34 11.02
C VAL A 226 -0.88 -22.28 10.37
N PRO A 227 -1.13 -21.34 9.42
CA PRO A 227 -2.39 -21.28 8.68
C PRO A 227 -2.75 -22.61 8.01
N GLY A 228 -4.03 -22.99 8.00
CA GLY A 228 -4.47 -24.30 7.48
C GLY A 228 -4.06 -24.57 6.03
N ASN A 229 -4.23 -23.59 5.14
CA ASN A 229 -3.81 -23.69 3.74
C ASN A 229 -2.28 -23.76 3.59
N MET A 230 -1.53 -23.16 4.52
CA MET A 230 -0.06 -23.27 4.54
C MET A 230 0.37 -24.69 4.94
N ARG A 231 -0.30 -25.30 5.93
CA ARG A 231 -0.05 -26.71 6.29
C ARG A 231 -0.28 -27.61 5.09
N LEU A 232 -1.36 -27.38 4.34
CA LEU A 232 -1.61 -28.13 3.11
C LEU A 232 -0.45 -28.00 2.13
N LEU A 233 0.13 -26.80 1.94
CA LEU A 233 1.29 -26.62 1.07
C LEU A 233 2.54 -27.36 1.57
N LEU A 234 2.76 -27.38 2.88
CA LEU A 234 3.89 -28.06 3.50
C LEU A 234 3.78 -29.59 3.39
N ASP A 235 2.56 -30.13 3.48
CA ASP A 235 2.29 -31.57 3.49
C ASP A 235 2.00 -32.14 2.08
N SER A 236 1.54 -31.30 1.15
CA SER A 236 1.13 -31.69 -0.21
C SER A 236 2.28 -31.56 -1.22
N ASN A 237 2.19 -32.43 -2.24
CA ASN A 237 3.00 -32.38 -3.47
C ASN A 237 2.15 -32.07 -4.71
N HIS A 238 0.95 -31.46 -4.57
CA HIS A 238 0.07 -31.12 -5.71
C HIS A 238 0.80 -30.27 -6.75
N ARG A 239 1.36 -29.14 -6.31
CA ARG A 239 2.33 -28.32 -7.03
C ARG A 239 3.45 -27.99 -6.07
N GLN A 240 4.70 -28.22 -6.47
CA GLN A 240 5.85 -28.03 -5.59
C GLN A 240 5.95 -26.55 -5.24
N THR A 241 5.72 -26.20 -3.97
CA THR A 241 5.64 -24.80 -3.55
C THR A 241 6.75 -24.47 -2.56
N LYS A 242 7.56 -23.45 -2.86
CA LYS A 242 8.48 -22.84 -1.90
C LYS A 242 7.76 -21.73 -1.14
N ILE A 243 7.94 -21.65 0.17
CA ILE A 243 7.35 -20.61 1.01
C ILE A 243 8.45 -19.61 1.36
N VAL A 244 8.27 -18.37 0.94
CA VAL A 244 9.17 -17.26 1.24
C VAL A 244 8.43 -16.33 2.18
N VAL A 245 8.94 -16.16 3.40
CA VAL A 245 8.34 -15.26 4.41
C VAL A 245 9.08 -13.93 4.37
N GLN A 246 8.33 -12.84 4.30
CA GLN A 246 8.89 -11.48 4.15
C GLN A 246 8.82 -10.64 5.44
N GLU A 247 8.23 -11.20 6.50
CA GLU A 247 8.27 -10.64 7.85
C GLU A 247 9.13 -11.53 8.75
N TYR A 248 10.22 -11.00 9.32
CA TYR A 248 11.20 -11.81 10.05
C TYR A 248 10.62 -12.43 11.33
N ALA A 249 9.77 -11.69 12.05
CA ALA A 249 9.06 -12.23 13.22
C ALA A 249 8.20 -13.43 12.83
N ALA A 250 7.39 -13.30 11.77
CA ALA A 250 6.58 -14.40 11.24
C ALA A 250 7.44 -15.60 10.78
N TYR A 251 8.59 -15.35 10.15
CA TYR A 251 9.53 -16.40 9.73
C TYR A 251 10.05 -17.20 10.93
N THR A 252 10.57 -16.51 11.95
CA THR A 252 11.11 -17.17 13.14
C THR A 252 10.04 -17.93 13.93
N ASN A 253 8.80 -17.42 13.97
CA ASN A 253 7.67 -18.11 14.57
C ASN A 253 7.28 -19.35 13.77
N LEU A 254 7.20 -19.25 12.44
CA LEU A 254 6.89 -20.37 11.57
C LEU A 254 7.87 -21.53 11.74
N LEU A 255 9.18 -21.25 11.80
CA LEU A 255 10.20 -22.28 12.00
C LEU A 255 10.06 -23.05 13.33
N ARG A 256 9.48 -22.43 14.37
CA ARG A 256 9.21 -23.11 15.66
C ARG A 256 8.00 -24.03 15.59
N LEU A 257 7.14 -23.87 14.59
CA LEU A 257 5.85 -24.55 14.46
C LEU A 257 5.87 -25.71 13.44
N ILE A 258 6.96 -25.88 12.69
CA ILE A 258 7.07 -26.86 11.60
C ILE A 258 8.24 -27.82 11.83
N SER A 259 8.22 -28.97 11.16
CA SER A 259 9.29 -29.95 11.25
C SER A 259 10.56 -29.48 10.50
N PRO A 260 11.75 -30.02 10.82
CA PRO A 260 12.97 -29.72 10.06
C PRO A 260 12.87 -30.05 8.56
N GLU A 261 12.09 -31.07 8.20
CA GLU A 261 11.82 -31.43 6.80
C GLU A 261 11.00 -30.35 6.10
N GLN A 262 9.91 -29.89 6.73
CA GLN A 262 9.09 -28.79 6.22
C GLN A 262 9.89 -27.48 6.12
N ALA A 263 10.77 -27.21 7.10
CA ALA A 263 11.63 -26.03 7.12
C ALA A 263 12.56 -25.94 5.91
N SER A 264 12.93 -27.05 5.28
CA SER A 264 13.76 -27.05 4.04
C SER A 264 13.08 -26.33 2.86
N ARG A 265 11.75 -26.18 2.90
CA ARG A 265 10.94 -25.51 1.87
C ARG A 265 10.60 -24.06 2.23
N VAL A 266 11.06 -23.59 3.39
CA VAL A 266 10.78 -22.24 3.91
C VAL A 266 12.05 -21.40 3.90
N ALA A 267 11.97 -20.20 3.34
CA ALA A 267 13.06 -19.23 3.35
C ALA A 267 12.56 -17.88 3.86
N PHE A 268 13.49 -17.08 4.41
CA PHE A 268 13.28 -15.66 4.64
C PHE A 268 13.84 -14.87 3.46
N LEU A 269 13.13 -13.81 3.06
CA LEU A 269 13.62 -12.87 2.04
C LEU A 269 12.94 -11.52 2.24
N GLY A 270 13.73 -10.48 2.49
CA GLY A 270 13.22 -9.12 2.61
C GLY A 270 12.92 -8.45 1.27
N PHE A 271 12.66 -7.14 1.31
CA PHE A 271 12.36 -6.34 0.12
C PHE A 271 13.58 -5.56 -0.35
N MET A 272 13.59 -5.24 -1.63
CA MET A 272 14.40 -4.17 -2.20
C MET A 272 13.57 -2.88 -2.23
N TYR A 273 14.24 -1.75 -2.06
CA TYR A 273 13.60 -0.44 -1.98
C TYR A 273 14.20 0.51 -3.03
N PRO A 274 13.40 1.44 -3.60
CA PRO A 274 13.86 2.40 -4.60
C PRO A 274 14.63 3.56 -3.97
N PHE A 275 15.80 3.29 -3.38
CA PHE A 275 16.60 4.34 -2.75
C PHE A 275 16.96 5.45 -3.76
N ALA A 276 16.42 6.65 -3.55
CA ALA A 276 16.50 7.75 -4.49
C ALA A 276 17.85 8.48 -4.49
N ARG A 277 18.54 8.47 -3.35
CA ARG A 277 19.84 9.13 -3.14
C ARG A 277 20.59 8.53 -1.96
N GLN A 278 21.87 8.88 -1.80
CA GLN A 278 22.60 8.63 -0.55
C GLN A 278 22.41 9.77 0.44
N ASN A 279 22.71 9.53 1.72
CA ASN A 279 22.76 10.56 2.75
C ASN A 279 23.97 11.48 2.49
N ASN A 280 23.76 12.81 2.55
CA ASN A 280 24.79 13.80 2.23
C ASN A 280 25.42 14.45 3.47
N PHE A 281 25.12 13.93 4.67
CA PHE A 281 25.60 14.44 5.96
C PHE A 281 25.28 15.92 6.21
N GLN A 282 24.15 16.40 5.69
CA GLN A 282 23.64 17.74 5.94
C GLN A 282 23.01 17.80 7.32
N ASN A 283 23.28 18.90 8.04
CA ASN A 283 22.71 19.16 9.35
C ASN A 283 21.29 19.76 9.22
N GLN A 284 20.44 19.08 8.45
CA GLN A 284 19.07 19.49 8.18
C GLN A 284 18.10 18.35 8.50
N ALA A 285 17.11 18.65 9.32
CA ALA A 285 16.07 17.72 9.74
C ALA A 285 14.71 18.13 9.17
N LEU A 286 13.95 17.15 8.70
CA LEU A 286 12.57 17.32 8.24
C LEU A 286 11.59 16.73 9.25
N ILE A 287 10.53 17.48 9.54
CA ILE A 287 9.36 17.06 10.31
C ILE A 287 8.11 17.42 9.49
N LEU A 288 7.25 16.44 9.25
CA LEU A 288 5.95 16.65 8.60
C LEU A 288 4.84 16.40 9.61
N THR A 289 3.88 17.31 9.71
CA THR A 289 2.79 17.22 10.69
C THR A 289 1.45 17.66 10.12
N ASN A 290 0.36 17.14 10.69
CA ASN A 290 -1.01 17.64 10.52
C ASN A 290 -1.55 18.33 11.79
N SER A 291 -0.73 18.43 12.85
CA SER A 291 -1.09 19.03 14.13
C SER A 291 0.05 19.90 14.69
N ASP A 292 -0.26 20.72 15.68
CA ASP A 292 0.74 21.51 16.40
C ASP A 292 1.35 20.78 17.62
N GLN A 293 0.97 19.51 17.80
CA GLN A 293 1.51 18.64 18.83
C GLN A 293 2.71 17.89 18.27
N ILE A 294 3.91 18.43 18.52
CA ILE A 294 5.17 17.82 18.12
C ILE A 294 6.00 17.55 19.39
N GLU A 295 6.29 16.29 19.64
CA GLU A 295 6.89 15.78 20.86
C GLU A 295 8.29 16.36 21.07
N HIS A 296 8.52 16.98 22.23
CA HIS A 296 9.78 17.62 22.63
C HIS A 296 10.40 18.65 21.65
N LEU A 297 9.68 19.15 20.64
CA LEU A 297 10.27 19.97 19.57
C LEU A 297 11.02 21.22 20.08
N GLU A 298 10.42 22.01 20.97
CA GLU A 298 11.06 23.25 21.47
C GLU A 298 12.36 22.96 22.26
N SER A 299 12.39 21.87 23.03
CA SER A 299 13.60 21.41 23.74
C SER A 299 14.67 20.92 22.77
N ILE A 300 14.28 20.17 21.73
CA ILE A 300 15.22 19.68 20.71
C ILE A 300 15.86 20.84 19.95
N VAL A 301 15.04 21.77 19.44
CA VAL A 301 15.48 22.95 18.67
C VAL A 301 16.43 23.83 19.48
N SER A 302 16.13 24.05 20.76
CA SER A 302 16.95 24.92 21.63
C SER A 302 18.26 24.27 22.07
N GLU A 303 18.30 22.96 22.28
CA GLU A 303 19.47 22.26 22.81
C GLU A 303 20.40 21.68 21.73
N VAL A 304 19.94 21.63 20.47
CA VAL A 304 20.73 21.20 19.29
C VAL A 304 20.70 22.29 18.21
N PRO A 305 21.23 23.50 18.49
CA PRO A 305 21.12 24.65 17.58
C PRO A 305 21.95 24.52 16.29
N THR A 306 22.84 23.52 16.22
CA THR A 306 23.65 23.23 15.03
C THR A 306 22.88 22.50 13.92
N MET A 307 21.70 21.97 14.22
CA MET A 307 20.76 21.40 13.25
C MET A 307 19.76 22.47 12.81
N HIS A 308 19.47 22.52 11.51
CA HIS A 308 18.36 23.29 10.97
C HIS A 308 17.11 22.41 10.85
N TYR A 309 15.97 22.89 11.32
CA TYR A 309 14.72 22.14 11.39
C TYR A 309 13.69 22.70 10.40
N HIS A 310 13.30 21.89 9.42
CA HIS A 310 12.21 22.17 8.50
C HIS A 310 10.94 21.51 9.02
N VAL A 311 9.95 22.32 9.42
CA VAL A 311 8.66 21.83 9.91
C VAL A 311 7.59 22.18 8.89
N GLY A 312 7.04 21.18 8.21
CA GLY A 312 6.00 21.34 7.20
C GLY A 312 4.63 20.84 7.66
N ALA A 313 3.59 21.61 7.36
CA ALA A 313 2.20 21.20 7.59
C ALA A 313 1.37 21.39 6.32
N ILE A 314 0.53 20.40 5.98
CA ILE A 314 -0.36 20.47 4.80
C ILE A 314 -1.52 21.46 5.04
N THR A 315 -1.80 21.77 6.31
CA THR A 315 -2.82 22.72 6.74
C THR A 315 -2.19 24.04 7.16
N GLU A 316 -3.03 24.99 7.57
CA GLU A 316 -2.59 26.13 8.36
C GLU A 316 -1.93 25.67 9.66
N MET A 317 -1.02 26.50 10.19
CA MET A 317 -0.31 26.26 11.44
C MET A 317 -0.94 27.08 12.56
N SER A 318 -1.03 26.50 13.76
CA SER A 318 -1.49 27.24 14.95
C SER A 318 -0.46 28.27 15.39
N SER A 319 -0.88 29.24 16.20
CA SER A 319 0.03 30.23 16.79
C SER A 319 1.18 29.57 17.57
N ARG A 320 0.90 28.47 18.28
CA ARG A 320 1.90 27.71 19.04
C ARG A 320 3.04 27.22 18.14
N LEU A 321 2.72 26.70 16.95
CA LEU A 321 3.75 26.24 16.03
C LEU A 321 4.47 27.42 15.38
N MET A 322 3.74 28.48 15.03
CA MET A 322 4.29 29.72 14.48
C MET A 322 5.27 30.42 15.43
N ASP A 323 5.07 30.31 16.75
CA ASP A 323 5.97 30.88 17.76
C ASP A 323 7.39 30.28 17.69
N LEU A 324 7.57 29.10 17.09
CA LEU A 324 8.91 28.51 16.88
C LEU A 324 9.74 29.26 15.83
N ALA A 325 9.14 30.12 15.01
CA ALA A 325 9.86 31.01 14.10
C ALA A 325 10.82 31.97 14.82
N LYS A 326 10.71 32.10 16.16
CA LYS A 326 11.67 32.85 16.99
C LYS A 326 13.08 32.23 16.99
N TYR A 327 13.21 30.95 16.68
CA TYR A 327 14.50 30.25 16.61
C TYR A 327 15.10 30.37 15.19
N SER A 328 16.34 30.86 15.09
CA SER A 328 17.01 31.07 13.79
C SER A 328 17.31 29.78 13.02
N ASN A 329 17.32 28.64 13.72
CA ASN A 329 17.54 27.31 13.15
C ASN A 329 16.23 26.56 12.84
N VAL A 330 15.11 27.28 12.69
CA VAL A 330 13.80 26.70 12.33
C VAL A 330 13.26 27.38 11.08
N SER A 331 12.70 26.58 10.16
CA SER A 331 11.90 27.06 9.03
C SER A 331 10.54 26.38 9.03
N LEU A 332 9.48 27.18 9.02
CA LEU A 332 8.10 26.72 9.05
C LEU A 332 7.47 26.83 7.66
N TYR A 333 6.76 25.78 7.24
CA TYR A 333 6.10 25.70 5.95
C TYR A 333 4.60 25.41 6.13
N PRO A 334 3.77 26.43 6.42
CA PRO A 334 2.32 26.27 6.46
C PRO A 334 1.77 26.02 5.06
N ASN A 335 0.73 25.18 4.94
CA ASN A 335 0.15 24.77 3.65
C ASN A 335 1.20 24.28 2.64
N ILE A 336 2.13 23.45 3.11
CA ILE A 336 3.24 22.95 2.30
C ILE A 336 2.73 22.17 1.07
N THR A 337 3.30 22.49 -0.09
CA THR A 337 2.99 21.81 -1.35
C THR A 337 3.78 20.51 -1.49
N THR A 338 3.29 19.58 -2.30
CA THR A 338 4.01 18.33 -2.61
C THR A 338 5.39 18.57 -3.23
N GLU A 339 5.53 19.63 -4.03
CA GLU A 339 6.82 20.02 -4.63
C GLU A 339 7.82 20.49 -3.57
N GLN A 340 7.37 21.30 -2.60
CA GLN A 340 8.21 21.69 -1.46
C GLN A 340 8.60 20.49 -0.61
N VAL A 341 7.67 19.56 -0.33
CA VAL A 341 7.98 18.32 0.41
C VAL A 341 9.07 17.52 -0.32
N LYS A 342 8.92 17.31 -1.63
CA LYS A 342 9.94 16.61 -2.44
C LYS A 342 11.30 17.30 -2.39
N ARG A 343 11.32 18.63 -2.45
CA ARG A 343 12.55 19.42 -2.31
C ARG A 343 13.19 19.21 -0.93
N LEU A 344 12.42 19.28 0.14
CA LEU A 344 12.94 19.09 1.50
C LEU A 344 13.53 17.69 1.73
N TYR A 345 12.96 16.64 1.12
CA TYR A 345 13.57 15.29 1.15
C TYR A 345 14.94 15.22 0.46
N GLN A 346 15.23 16.11 -0.50
CA GLN A 346 16.54 16.20 -1.15
C GLN A 346 17.54 17.03 -0.34
N GLU A 347 17.07 17.96 0.49
CA GLU A 347 17.90 18.87 1.29
C GLU A 347 18.23 18.31 2.69
N ALA A 348 17.27 17.64 3.34
CA ALA A 348 17.39 17.14 4.70
C ALA A 348 17.94 15.71 4.76
N ASP A 349 18.83 15.42 5.70
CA ASP A 349 19.43 14.09 5.91
C ASP A 349 18.92 13.37 7.17
N PHE A 350 18.03 14.03 7.91
CA PHE A 350 17.38 13.49 9.10
C PHE A 350 15.87 13.66 8.96
N TYR A 351 15.11 12.63 9.35
CA TYR A 351 13.67 12.71 9.52
C TYR A 351 13.34 12.45 10.98
N LEU A 352 12.65 13.39 11.63
CA LEU A 352 12.26 13.23 13.03
C LEU A 352 10.77 12.91 13.07
N ASP A 353 10.48 11.64 13.32
CA ASP A 353 9.11 11.12 13.46
C ASP A 353 8.62 11.39 14.89
N ILE A 354 8.37 12.66 15.15
CA ILE A 354 8.02 13.21 16.47
C ILE A 354 6.69 13.97 16.44
N ASN A 355 5.96 13.95 15.32
CA ASN A 355 4.62 14.50 15.26
C ASN A 355 3.63 13.57 15.96
N HIS A 356 2.64 14.13 16.65
CA HIS A 356 1.47 13.36 17.07
C HIS A 356 0.45 13.26 15.93
N GLN A 357 -0.56 12.42 16.14
CA GLN A 357 -1.64 12.13 15.18
C GLN A 357 -1.14 11.40 13.93
N ASN A 358 -2.05 11.07 13.02
CA ASN A 358 -1.74 10.24 11.86
C ASN A 358 -0.60 10.80 11.00
N GLU A 359 0.26 9.90 10.52
CA GLU A 359 1.24 10.17 9.49
C GLU A 359 0.58 10.79 8.24
N ILE A 360 1.28 11.72 7.62
CA ILE A 360 0.90 12.31 6.34
C ILE A 360 1.89 11.92 5.26
N LEU A 361 1.39 11.74 4.03
CA LEU A 361 2.21 11.52 2.83
C LEU A 361 3.15 10.30 2.89
N SER A 362 2.87 9.33 3.76
CA SER A 362 3.77 8.18 4.01
C SER A 362 5.20 8.65 4.30
N ALA A 363 5.31 9.69 5.12
CA ALA A 363 6.53 10.46 5.31
C ALA A 363 7.71 9.64 5.81
N THR A 364 7.48 8.66 6.68
CA THR A 364 8.53 7.78 7.22
C THR A 364 9.06 6.84 6.15
N ARG A 365 8.19 6.31 5.28
CA ARG A 365 8.63 5.53 4.10
C ARG A 365 9.40 6.41 3.12
N ALA A 366 8.90 7.59 2.80
CA ALA A 366 9.59 8.53 1.90
C ALA A 366 10.96 8.95 2.45
N ALA A 367 11.09 9.13 3.78
CA ALA A 367 12.35 9.39 4.45
C ALA A 367 13.33 8.21 4.28
N PHE A 368 12.85 6.98 4.48
CA PHE A 368 13.64 5.77 4.29
C PHE A 368 14.16 5.64 2.85
N GLU A 369 13.29 5.82 1.84
CA GLU A 369 13.68 5.78 0.42
C GLU A 369 14.63 6.91 0.02
N ASN A 370 14.65 8.03 0.74
CA ASN A 370 15.61 9.12 0.52
C ASN A 370 16.88 8.99 1.39
N ASN A 371 17.05 7.88 2.12
CA ASN A 371 18.19 7.63 3.02
C ASN A 371 18.36 8.69 4.13
N LEU A 372 17.25 9.22 4.65
CA LEU A 372 17.27 10.02 5.86
C LEU A 372 17.44 9.09 7.07
N LEU A 373 18.21 9.52 8.06
CA LEU A 373 18.20 8.87 9.36
C LEU A 373 16.86 9.18 10.03
N ILE A 374 16.09 8.14 10.33
CA ILE A 374 14.80 8.27 11.02
C ILE A 374 15.04 8.08 12.52
N LEU A 375 14.64 9.09 13.30
CA LEU A 375 14.58 9.01 14.76
C LEU A 375 13.16 9.30 15.22
N ALA A 376 12.67 8.54 16.21
CA ALA A 376 11.29 8.65 16.67
C ALA A 376 11.18 8.54 18.20
N PHE A 377 10.02 8.87 18.75
CA PHE A 377 9.65 8.44 20.10
C PHE A 377 8.66 7.28 20.07
N THR A 378 8.60 6.47 21.13
CA THR A 378 7.68 5.32 21.21
C THR A 378 6.20 5.70 21.11
N ASN A 379 5.83 6.95 21.41
CA ASN A 379 4.46 7.45 21.31
C ASN A 379 4.15 8.17 19.98
N THR A 380 5.14 8.32 19.09
CA THR A 380 5.02 9.05 17.81
C THR A 380 5.55 8.26 16.61
N SER A 381 6.20 7.10 16.82
CA SER A 381 6.73 6.27 15.74
C SER A 381 5.62 5.71 14.84
N HIS A 382 5.49 6.27 13.63
CA HIS A 382 4.53 5.84 12.61
C HIS A 382 5.05 4.71 11.72
N GLY A 383 6.35 4.68 11.46
CA GLY A 383 6.98 3.66 10.59
C GLY A 383 7.97 2.78 11.33
N PRO A 384 7.53 1.91 12.25
CA PRO A 384 8.42 1.01 12.98
C PRO A 384 9.14 0.01 12.07
N ASP A 385 8.62 -0.28 10.88
CA ASP A 385 9.27 -1.16 9.89
C ASP A 385 10.52 -0.51 9.27
N TYR A 386 10.56 0.82 9.23
CA TYR A 386 11.64 1.60 8.62
C TYR A 386 12.54 2.29 9.65
N THR A 387 12.23 2.14 10.94
CA THR A 387 12.95 2.78 12.04
C THR A 387 13.56 1.71 12.92
N ALA A 388 14.89 1.63 12.96
CA ALA A 388 15.57 0.67 13.82
C ALA A 388 15.13 0.84 15.29
N PRO A 389 14.90 -0.23 16.06
CA PRO A 389 14.50 -0.12 17.47
C PRO A 389 15.48 0.68 18.33
N SER A 390 16.77 0.70 17.98
CA SER A 390 17.78 1.53 18.66
C SER A 390 17.64 3.03 18.38
N ASN A 391 16.84 3.41 17.39
CA ASN A 391 16.58 4.80 16.98
C ASN A 391 15.20 5.28 17.46
N ILE A 392 14.48 4.45 18.24
CA ILE A 392 13.20 4.79 18.86
C ILE A 392 13.42 4.98 20.35
N PHE A 393 13.06 6.15 20.87
CA PHE A 393 13.35 6.55 22.25
C PHE A 393 12.07 6.67 23.07
N SER A 394 12.16 6.43 24.38
CA SER A 394 11.07 6.80 25.28
C SER A 394 10.96 8.33 25.36
N PRO A 395 9.75 8.93 25.35
CA PRO A 395 9.57 10.37 25.58
C PRO A 395 10.18 10.82 26.91
N MET A 396 10.16 9.95 27.93
CA MET A 396 10.77 10.23 29.24
C MET A 396 12.30 10.30 29.18
N ASN A 397 12.91 9.87 28.08
CA ASN A 397 14.35 9.94 27.85
C ASN A 397 14.71 10.75 26.59
N ALA A 398 14.06 11.92 26.41
CA ALA A 398 14.42 12.87 25.36
C ALA A 398 15.90 13.31 25.39
N GLY A 399 16.57 13.19 26.54
CA GLY A 399 18.01 13.42 26.67
C GLY A 399 18.84 12.51 25.75
N GLN A 400 18.51 11.22 25.70
CA GLN A 400 19.21 10.26 24.84
C GLN A 400 18.97 10.56 23.35
N PHE A 401 17.73 10.89 22.97
CA PHE A 401 17.40 11.32 21.60
C PHE A 401 18.28 12.49 21.15
N LYS A 402 18.36 13.54 21.99
CA LYS A 402 19.19 14.74 21.72
C LYS A 402 20.68 14.41 21.67
N GLN A 403 21.15 13.49 22.51
CA GLN A 403 22.54 13.06 22.49
C GLN A 403 22.89 12.31 21.20
N THR A 404 22.02 11.38 20.77
CA THR A 404 22.17 10.67 19.49
C THR A 404 22.20 11.64 18.32
N LEU A 405 21.33 12.66 18.31
CA LEU A 405 21.38 13.72 17.29
C LEU A 405 22.72 14.47 17.29
N LYS A 406 23.19 14.92 18.46
CA LYS A 406 24.46 15.66 18.58
C LYS A 406 25.65 14.83 18.09
N GLU A 407 25.68 13.54 18.42
CA GLU A 407 26.74 12.64 18.00
C GLU A 407 26.69 12.37 16.49
N ALA A 408 25.51 12.13 15.92
CA ALA A 408 25.33 11.91 14.48
C ALA A 408 25.71 13.13 13.63
N LEU A 409 25.48 14.34 14.14
CA LEU A 409 25.89 15.59 13.50
C LEU A 409 27.42 15.77 13.47
N GLY A 410 28.13 15.29 14.49
CA GLY A 410 29.57 15.45 14.65
C GLY A 410 30.40 14.28 14.12
N ASN A 411 29.79 13.12 13.89
CA ASN A 411 30.47 11.88 13.59
C ASN A 411 29.79 11.13 12.43
N ARG A 412 30.41 11.18 11.25
CA ARG A 412 29.91 10.52 10.03
C ARG A 412 29.86 8.99 10.15
N ASP A 413 30.83 8.39 10.83
CA ASP A 413 30.88 6.93 11.01
C ASP A 413 29.73 6.48 11.91
N PHE A 414 29.41 7.27 12.95
CA PHE A 414 28.24 7.02 13.80
C PHE A 414 26.93 7.19 13.02
N LEU A 415 26.79 8.22 12.19
CA LEU A 415 25.61 8.38 11.33
C LEU A 415 25.44 7.20 10.37
N ASN A 416 26.50 6.78 9.68
CA ASN A 416 26.46 5.62 8.78
C ASN A 416 26.05 4.35 9.52
N HIS A 417 26.60 4.12 10.72
CA HIS A 417 26.23 2.98 11.55
C HIS A 417 24.73 2.97 11.92
N LEU A 418 24.13 4.13 12.18
CA LEU A 418 22.69 4.23 12.44
C LEU A 418 21.84 3.97 11.18
N LEU A 419 22.31 4.41 10.01
CA LEU A 419 21.66 4.14 8.72
C LEU A 419 21.75 2.65 8.35
N ASP A 420 22.89 2.01 8.58
CA ASP A 420 23.08 0.58 8.34
C ASP A 420 22.13 -0.23 9.21
N ARG A 421 22.02 0.08 10.50
CA ARG A 421 21.03 -0.56 11.39
C ARG A 421 19.59 -0.37 10.91
N GLN A 422 19.26 0.79 10.36
CA GLN A 422 17.94 1.05 9.81
C GLN A 422 17.64 0.13 8.60
N ARG A 423 18.63 -0.06 7.72
CA ARG A 423 18.52 -0.98 6.57
C ARG A 423 18.49 -2.45 7.00
N GLU A 424 19.29 -2.83 7.99
CA GLU A 424 19.30 -4.17 8.57
C GLU A 424 17.95 -4.51 9.21
N HIS A 425 17.36 -3.57 9.96
CA HIS A 425 16.04 -3.72 10.57
C HIS A 425 14.92 -3.87 9.54
N ALA A 426 14.97 -3.07 8.47
CA ALA A 426 14.05 -3.19 7.33
C ALA A 426 14.33 -4.41 6.44
N HIS A 427 15.35 -5.22 6.78
CA HIS A 427 15.81 -6.40 6.06
C HIS A 427 16.00 -6.14 4.55
N VAL A 428 16.69 -5.04 4.21
CA VAL A 428 16.95 -4.69 2.80
C VAL A 428 17.66 -5.84 2.11
N ALA A 429 17.01 -6.43 1.11
CA ALA A 429 17.53 -7.53 0.32
C ALA A 429 18.32 -7.03 -0.91
N THR A 430 19.07 -7.94 -1.52
CA THR A 430 19.81 -7.72 -2.76
C THR A 430 19.27 -8.59 -3.90
N PRO A 431 19.59 -8.28 -5.18
CA PRO A 431 19.30 -9.17 -6.30
C PRO A 431 19.87 -10.60 -6.11
N GLU A 432 21.06 -10.71 -5.53
CA GLU A 432 21.72 -11.99 -5.24
C GLU A 432 20.96 -12.83 -4.21
N ASP A 433 20.34 -12.19 -3.20
CA ASP A 433 19.49 -12.89 -2.24
C ASP A 433 18.25 -13.50 -2.94
N TYR A 434 17.66 -12.75 -3.87
CA TYR A 434 16.51 -13.20 -4.66
C TYR A 434 16.90 -14.34 -5.60
N GLU A 435 18.05 -14.27 -6.27
CA GLU A 435 18.58 -15.38 -7.09
C GLU A 435 18.79 -16.64 -6.26
N LYS A 436 19.39 -16.51 -5.06
CA LYS A 436 19.63 -17.66 -4.17
C LYS A 436 18.34 -18.30 -3.65
N VAL A 437 17.30 -17.50 -3.41
CA VAL A 437 16.04 -17.98 -2.83
C VAL A 437 15.04 -18.43 -3.90
N ILE A 438 14.98 -17.79 -5.06
CA ILE A 438 13.95 -18.04 -6.09
C ILE A 438 14.53 -18.80 -7.29
N GLY A 439 15.82 -18.61 -7.59
CA GLY A 439 16.49 -19.18 -8.76
C GLY A 439 16.56 -20.69 -8.80
#